data_AF-A0A7G8X560-F1
#
_entry.id   AF-A0A7G8X560-F1
#
_cell.length_a   1.000
_cell.length_b   1.000
_cell.length_c   1.000
_cell.angle_alpha   90.00
_cell.angle_beta   90.00
_cell.angle_gamma   90.00
#
_symmetry.space_group_name_H-M   'P 1'
#
loop_
_entity.id
_entity.type
_entity.pdbx_description
1 polymer ?
#
loop_
_entity_poly.entity_id
_entity_poly.type
_entity_poly.pdbx_seq_one_letter_code
_entity_poly.pdbx_strand_id
1 'polypeptide(L)' 'MFKLKLKNTLSYSGVVSADEKNPFVEVKSKGEADAAVATGYFDIAGEPKQATKKEKE' A
#
# COMPACT_ATOMS: atom_id res chain seq x y z
N MET A 1 -1.13 -8.38 -7.46
CA MET A 1 0.06 -7.70 -6.93
C MET A 1 -0.31 -6.24 -6.80
N PHE A 2 -0.21 -5.68 -5.60
CA PHE A 2 -0.54 -4.28 -5.34
C PHE A 2 0.76 -3.52 -5.28
N LYS A 3 0.85 -2.45 -6.08
CA LYS A 3 2.02 -1.58 -6.09
C LYS A 3 1.70 -0.34 -5.29
N LEU A 4 2.37 -0.21 -4.16
CA LEU A 4 2.25 0.90 -3.23
C LEU A 4 3.44 1.84 -3.47
N LYS A 5 3.20 3.14 -3.34
CA LYS A 5 4.21 4.17 -3.40
C LYS A 5 4.21 4.96 -2.10
N LEU A 6 5.34 4.95 -1.41
CA LEU A 6 5.58 5.79 -0.25
C LEU A 6 5.49 7.26 -0.67
N LYS A 7 4.69 8.02 0.06
CA LYS A 7 4.55 9.47 -0.09
C LYS A 7 4.57 10.04 1.33
N ASN A 8 5.27 11.16 1.53
CA ASN A 8 5.33 11.90 2.81
C ASN A 8 6.28 11.38 3.92
N THR A 9 7.22 10.46 3.67
CA THR A 9 8.18 10.00 4.69
C THR A 9 9.54 9.63 4.08
N LEU A 10 10.64 9.78 4.86
CA LEU A 10 11.99 9.35 4.49
C LEU A 10 12.13 7.81 4.46
N SER A 11 11.39 7.11 5.33
CA SER A 11 11.47 5.68 5.50
C SER A 11 10.31 5.17 6.36
N TYR A 12 9.76 4.02 5.96
CA TYR A 12 8.73 3.30 6.69
C TYR A 12 9.07 1.82 6.73
N SER A 13 9.10 1.27 7.95
CA SER A 13 9.35 -0.14 8.17
C SER A 13 8.30 -0.65 9.16
N GLY A 14 7.33 -1.38 8.63
CA GLY A 14 6.21 -1.92 9.39
C GLY A 14 5.63 -3.12 8.68
N VAL A 15 4.38 -3.01 8.23
CA VAL A 15 3.73 -4.04 7.38
C VAL A 15 4.45 -4.20 6.04
N VAL A 16 5.04 -3.12 5.54
CA VAL A 16 5.85 -3.04 4.33
C VAL A 16 7.12 -2.25 4.63
N SER A 17 8.20 -2.52 3.90
CA SER A 17 9.44 -1.74 3.98
C SER A 17 9.61 -0.89 2.73
N ALA A 18 9.67 0.43 2.90
CA ALA A 18 9.92 1.38 1.83
C ALA A 18 10.74 2.55 2.36
N ASP A 19 11.61 3.09 1.50
CA ASP A 19 12.53 4.15 1.87
C ASP A 19 12.65 5.16 0.72
N GLU A 20 13.25 6.31 0.96
CA GLU A 20 13.48 7.34 -0.08
C GLU A 20 14.18 6.78 -1.33
N LYS A 21 15.11 5.84 -1.14
CA LYS A 21 15.80 5.16 -2.26
C LYS A 21 14.90 4.20 -3.03
N ASN A 22 13.93 3.58 -2.36
CA ASN A 22 13.00 2.61 -2.93
C ASN A 22 11.59 2.92 -2.42
N PRO A 23 10.92 3.95 -2.97
CA PRO A 23 9.60 4.34 -2.51
C PRO A 23 8.51 3.39 -3.02
N PHE A 24 8.83 2.47 -3.93
CA PHE A 24 7.86 1.51 -4.47
C PHE A 24 7.93 0.19 -3.72
N VAL A 25 6.78 -0.26 -3.20
CA VAL A 25 6.63 -1.57 -2.57
C VAL A 25 5.61 -2.38 -3.32
N GLU A 26 5.90 -3.66 -3.54
CA GLU A 26 4.96 -4.60 -4.13
C GLU A 26 4.53 -5.62 -3.10
N VAL A 27 3.24 -5.64 -2.79
CA VAL A 27 2.65 -6.62 -1.87
C VAL A 27 1.75 -7.58 -2.63
N LYS A 28 1.78 -8.84 -2.20
CA LYS A 28 0.87 -9.87 -2.72
C LYS A 28 -0.46 -9.89 -1.97
N SER A 29 -0.46 -9.51 -0.70
CA SER A 29 -1.64 -9.59 0.16
C SER A 29 -2.43 -8.28 0.15
N LYS A 30 -3.75 -8.39 -0.06
CA LYS A 30 -4.66 -7.24 0.01
C LYS A 30 -4.68 -6.63 1.42
N GLY A 31 -4.53 -7.45 2.46
CA GLY A 31 -4.47 -6.97 3.85
C GLY A 31 -3.25 -6.08 4.13
N GLU A 32 -2.10 -6.41 3.54
CA GLU A 32 -0.90 -5.58 3.65
C GLU A 32 -1.06 -4.26 2.89
N ALA A 33 -1.69 -4.31 1.71
CA ALA A 33 -2.00 -3.10 0.94
C ALA A 33 -2.97 -2.18 1.68
N ASP A 34 -4.05 -2.73 2.23
CA ASP A 34 -5.06 -1.97 2.98
C ASP A 34 -4.45 -1.36 4.25
N ALA A 35 -3.64 -2.11 4.99
CA ALA A 35 -2.94 -1.60 6.16
C ALA A 35 -1.94 -0.49 5.80
N ALA A 36 -1.18 -0.66 4.71
CA ALA A 36 -0.25 0.37 4.23
C ALA A 36 -0.97 1.65 3.80
N VAL A 37 -2.09 1.54 3.08
CA VAL A 37 -2.90 2.70 2.68
C VAL A 37 -3.61 3.33 3.87
N ALA A 38 -4.09 2.53 4.82
CA ALA A 38 -4.70 2.99 6.07
C ALA A 38 -3.73 3.79 6.95
N THR A 39 -2.41 3.55 6.82
CA THR A 39 -1.42 4.39 7.50
C THR A 39 -1.31 5.80 6.94
N GLY A 40 -1.83 6.05 5.73
CA GLY A 40 -1.76 7.35 5.05
C GLY A 40 -0.39 7.71 4.45
N TYR A 41 0.63 6.86 4.64
CA TYR A 41 1.97 7.04 4.09
C TYR A 41 2.17 6.39 2.72
N PHE A 42 1.24 5.55 2.28
CA PHE A 42 1.33 4.84 1.01
C PHE A 42 0.13 5.15 0.12
N ASP A 43 0.44 5.33 -1.16
CA ASP A 43 -0.51 5.57 -2.23
C ASP A 43 -0.53 4.35 -3.17
N ILE A 44 -1.70 3.95 -3.65
CA ILE A 44 -1.79 2.81 -4.57
C ILE A 44 -1.40 3.29 -5.98
N ALA A 45 -0.15 3.04 -6.38
CA ALA A 45 0.40 3.45 -7.67
C ALA A 45 0.09 2.48 -8.82
N GLY A 46 -0.61 1.38 -8.57
CA GLY A 46 -1.05 0.44 -9.59
C GLY A 46 -2.41 -0.14 -9.26
N GLU A 47 -3.35 -0.04 -10.21
CA GLU A 47 -4.76 -0.38 -10.01
C GLU A 47 -4.92 -1.78 -9.38
N PRO A 48 -5.60 -1.88 -8.23
CA PRO A 48 -6.04 -3.16 -7.74
C PRO A 48 -7.13 -3.63 -8.71
N LYS A 49 -6.83 -4.58 -9.60
CA LYS A 49 -7.86 -5.25 -10.41
C LYS A 49 -8.82 -6.13 -9.57
N GLN A 50 -9.13 -5.76 -8.33
CA GLN A 50 -10.18 -6.42 -7.57
C GLN A 50 -10.82 -5.53 -6.49
N ALA A 51 -11.85 -4.83 -6.96
CA ALA A 51 -13.20 -4.83 -6.41
C ALA A 51 -13.32 -4.62 -4.90
N THR A 52 -13.77 -3.42 -4.56
CA THR A 52 -14.93 -3.15 -3.71
C THR A 52 -15.77 -4.40 -3.41
N LYS A 53 -15.72 -4.87 -2.16
CA LYS A 53 -16.82 -5.59 -1.51
C LYS A 53 -16.84 -5.23 -0.03
N LYS A 54 -17.28 -4.01 0.26
CA LYS A 54 -17.96 -3.66 1.51
C LYS A 54 -19.18 -2.86 1.11
N GLU A 55 -20.28 -3.56 0.89
CA GLU A 55 -21.56 -3.14 1.47
C GLU A 55 -22.38 -4.42 1.63
N LYS A 56 -22.39 -4.90 2.86
CA LYS A 56 -23.38 -5.84 3.38
C LYS A 56 -24.31 -4.93 4.17
N GLU A 57 -25.49 -4.66 3.64
CA GLU A 57 -26.69 -4.41 4.45
C GLU A 57 -27.93 -4.82 3.67
#